data_AF-A0A060C894-F1
#
_entry.id   AF-A0A060C894-F1
#
_cell.length_a   1.000
_cell.length_b   1.000
_cell.length_c   1.000
_cell.angle_alpha   90.00
_cell.angle_beta   90.00
_cell.angle_gamma   90.00
#
_symmetry.space_group_name_H-M   'P 1'
#
loop_
_entity.id
_entity.type
_entity.pdbx_description
1 polymer ?
#
loop_
_entity_poly.entity_id
_entity_poly.type
_entity_poly.pdbx_seq_one_letter_code
_entity_poly.pdbx_strand_id
1 'polypeptide(L)'
;MEAGRDPCAAIARDIEVAPGQAIDTLWMLGDANSVTEAGELVLKHRKVPFDERLAATRGKWSNFLGTIEIDTPDPAMNAIVNRWLPYQAL
;
A
#
# COMPACT_ATOMS: atom_id res chain seq x y z
N MET A 1 -9.14 -21.28 17.17
CA MET A 1 -7.69 -21.05 16.99
C MET A 1 -7.04 -21.25 18.33
N GLU A 2 -6.09 -22.18 18.46
CA GLU A 2 -5.30 -22.32 19.68
C GLU A 2 -4.24 -21.21 19.73
N ALA A 3 -4.09 -20.57 20.89
CA ALA A 3 -3.01 -19.61 21.13
C ALA A 3 -1.65 -20.35 21.16
N GLY A 4 -0.60 -19.75 20.57
CA GLY A 4 0.77 -20.30 20.61
C GLY A 4 1.29 -20.92 19.32
N ARG A 5 0.61 -20.75 18.18
CA ARG A 5 1.19 -20.96 16.85
C ARG A 5 1.47 -19.60 16.22
N ASP A 6 2.62 -19.44 15.57
CA ASP A 6 2.88 -18.29 14.69
C ASP A 6 1.96 -18.42 13.46
N PRO A 7 0.83 -17.69 13.41
CA PRO A 7 -0.12 -17.87 12.32
C PRO A 7 0.52 -17.32 11.04
N CYS A 8 0.54 -18.14 9.99
CA CYS A 8 1.08 -17.77 8.68
C CYS A 8 -0.02 -17.93 7.63
N ALA A 9 -0.15 -16.92 6.77
CA ALA A 9 -0.95 -17.00 5.56
C ALA A 9 -0.02 -17.31 4.37
N ALA A 10 -0.14 -18.51 3.81
CA ALA A 10 0.57 -18.92 2.59
C ALA A 10 -0.42 -19.07 1.43
N ILE A 11 -0.09 -18.49 0.27
CA ILE A 11 -0.91 -18.51 -0.93
C ILE A 11 -0.08 -19.08 -2.07
N ALA A 12 -0.59 -20.13 -2.73
CA ALA A 12 0.02 -20.72 -3.92
C ALA A 12 -1.00 -20.76 -5.06
N ARG A 13 -0.60 -20.30 -6.25
CA ARG A 13 -1.42 -20.29 -7.48
C ARG A 13 -0.53 -20.51 -8.70
N ASP A 14 -0.96 -21.40 -9.57
CA ASP A 14 -0.39 -21.54 -10.91
C ASP A 14 -0.90 -20.41 -11.80
N ILE A 15 0.02 -19.74 -12.49
CA ILE A 15 -0.28 -18.63 -13.41
C ILE A 15 0.48 -18.92 -14.71
N GLU A 16 -0.26 -19.09 -15.81
CA GLU A 16 0.32 -19.28 -17.14
C GLU A 16 0.39 -17.93 -17.86
N VAL A 17 1.60 -17.51 -18.25
CA VAL A 17 1.83 -16.26 -19.00
C VAL A 17 2.33 -16.61 -20.39
N ALA A 18 1.52 -16.34 -21.42
CA ALA A 18 1.89 -16.60 -22.80
C ALA A 18 2.98 -15.64 -23.32
N PRO A 19 3.71 -15.99 -24.41
CA PRO A 19 4.71 -15.10 -25.00
C PRO A 19 4.17 -13.71 -25.30
N GLY A 20 4.86 -12.69 -24.78
CA GLY A 20 4.48 -11.28 -24.96
C GLY A 20 3.28 -10.81 -24.12
N GLN A 21 2.74 -11.64 -23.23
CA GLN A 21 1.66 -11.25 -22.31
C GLN A 21 2.20 -10.86 -20.93
N ALA A 22 1.37 -10.12 -20.20
CA ALA A 22 1.58 -9.78 -18.80
C ALA A 22 0.30 -10.09 -18.02
N ILE A 23 0.45 -10.49 -16.75
CA ILE A 23 -0.67 -10.73 -15.83
C ILE A 23 -0.41 -9.95 -14.55
N ASP A 24 -1.38 -9.11 -14.17
CA ASP A 24 -1.39 -8.42 -12.90
C ASP A 24 -2.28 -9.15 -11.90
N THR A 25 -1.76 -9.38 -10.69
CA THR A 25 -2.50 -10.00 -9.59
C THR A 25 -2.60 -9.08 -8.40
N LEU A 26 -3.79 -8.98 -7.80
CA LEU A 26 -4.04 -8.20 -6.61
C LEU A 26 -4.46 -9.09 -5.45
N TRP A 27 -3.70 -9.03 -4.35
CA TRP A 27 -4.02 -9.66 -3.08
C TRP A 27 -4.37 -8.58 -2.05
N MET A 28 -5.45 -8.78 -1.30
CA MET A 28 -5.81 -7.89 -0.19
C MET A 28 -5.52 -8.61 1.12
N LEU A 29 -4.74 -7.94 1.97
CA LEU A 29 -4.42 -8.38 3.32
C LEU A 29 -4.91 -7.32 4.30
N GLY A 30 -5.41 -7.76 5.45
CA GLY A 30 -5.89 -6.87 6.51
C GLY A 30 -6.23 -7.66 7.77
N ASP A 31 -6.67 -6.92 8.78
CA ASP A 31 -7.14 -7.44 10.05
C ASP A 31 -8.62 -7.09 10.24
N ALA A 32 -9.38 -7.97 10.88
CA ALA A 32 -10.80 -7.81 11.12
C ALA A 32 -11.22 -8.59 12.36
N ASN A 33 -12.24 -8.11 13.07
CA ASN A 33 -12.75 -8.73 14.29
C ASN A 33 -13.59 -9.98 13.99
N SER A 34 -13.98 -10.18 12.73
CA SER A 34 -14.76 -11.35 12.30
C SER A 34 -14.59 -11.66 10.81
N VAL A 35 -14.94 -12.90 10.43
CA VAL A 35 -14.97 -13.33 9.03
C VAL A 35 -15.98 -12.52 8.20
N THR A 36 -17.13 -12.18 8.80
CA THR A 36 -18.15 -11.34 8.15
C THR A 36 -17.60 -9.96 7.84
N GLU A 37 -16.98 -9.30 8.83
CA GLU A 37 -16.35 -7.99 8.65
C GLU A 37 -15.23 -8.05 7.61
N ALA A 38 -14.40 -9.10 7.63
CA ALA A 38 -13.37 -9.30 6.60
C ALA A 38 -13.99 -9.38 5.18
N GLY A 39 -15.09 -10.11 5.03
CA GLY A 39 -15.83 -10.20 3.76
C GLY A 39 -16.39 -8.85 3.30
N GLU A 40 -16.97 -8.08 4.21
CA GLU A 40 -17.48 -6.73 3.93
C GLU A 40 -16.35 -5.77 3.52
N LEU A 41 -15.21 -5.81 4.21
CA LEU A 41 -14.01 -5.04 3.87
C LEU A 41 -13.50 -5.41 2.48
N VAL A 42 -13.37 -6.71 2.17
CA VAL A 42 -12.98 -7.19 0.84
C VAL A 42 -13.91 -6.65 -0.24
N LEU A 43 -15.23 -6.75 -0.05
CA LEU A 43 -16.21 -6.24 -1.01
C LEU A 43 -16.15 -4.72 -1.14
N LYS A 44 -15.99 -3.98 -0.04
CA LYS A 44 -15.82 -2.53 -0.03
C LYS A 44 -14.58 -2.11 -0.81
N HIS A 45 -13.44 -2.75 -0.55
CA HIS A 45 -12.16 -2.35 -1.11
C HIS A 45 -12.00 -2.74 -2.59
N ARG A 46 -12.67 -3.82 -3.05
CA ARG A 46 -12.76 -4.23 -4.46
C ARG A 46 -13.49 -3.24 -5.37
N LYS A 47 -14.32 -2.36 -4.82
CA LYS A 47 -15.07 -1.36 -5.61
C LYS A 47 -14.17 -0.31 -6.27
N VAL A 48 -12.96 -0.14 -5.75
CA VAL A 48 -11.99 0.83 -6.28
C VAL A 48 -10.83 0.06 -6.92
N PRO A 49 -10.57 0.25 -8.22
CA PRO A 49 -9.42 -0.36 -8.91
C PRO A 49 -8.09 -0.03 -8.24
N PHE A 50 -7.10 -0.92 -8.41
CA PHE A 50 -5.77 -0.75 -7.82
C PHE A 50 -5.12 0.57 -8.25
N ASP A 51 -5.14 0.90 -9.54
CA ASP A 51 -4.49 2.10 -10.05
C ASP A 51 -5.12 3.38 -9.51
N GLU A 52 -6.44 3.42 -9.38
CA GLU A 52 -7.15 4.55 -8.76
C GLU A 52 -6.76 4.69 -7.28
N ARG A 53 -6.71 3.57 -6.56
CA ARG A 53 -6.28 3.55 -5.15
C ARG A 53 -4.84 4.03 -5.00
N LEU A 54 -3.93 3.58 -5.87
CA LEU A 54 -2.53 3.96 -5.85
C LEU A 54 -2.36 5.45 -6.19
N ALA A 55 -3.07 5.94 -7.20
CA ALA A 55 -3.07 7.35 -7.59
C ALA A 55 -3.59 8.24 -6.44
N ALA A 56 -4.69 7.86 -5.79
CA ALA A 56 -5.23 8.59 -4.65
C ALA A 56 -4.25 8.62 -3.46
N THR A 57 -3.61 7.48 -3.15
CA THR A 57 -2.59 7.41 -2.10
C THR A 57 -1.38 8.29 -2.42
N ARG A 58 -0.88 8.25 -3.66
CA ARG A 58 0.22 9.12 -4.12
C ARG A 58 -0.16 10.59 -4.03
N GLY A 59 -1.38 10.97 -4.43
CA GLY A 59 -1.87 12.34 -4.32
C GLY A 59 -1.92 12.83 -2.87
N LYS A 60 -2.42 12.01 -1.94
CA LYS A 60 -2.42 12.32 -0.51
C LYS A 60 -1.01 12.57 0.02
N TRP A 61 -0.07 11.66 -0.28
CA TRP A 61 1.32 11.82 0.14
C TRP A 61 2.01 13.01 -0.50
N SER A 62 1.76 13.28 -1.78
CA SER A 62 2.31 14.46 -2.46
C SER A 62 1.81 15.75 -1.82
N ASN A 63 0.51 15.84 -1.52
CA ASN A 63 -0.07 17.00 -0.86
C ASN A 63 0.48 17.19 0.55
N PHE A 64 0.69 16.10 1.28
CA PHE A 64 1.22 16.16 2.64
C PHE A 64 2.70 16.58 2.66
N LEU A 65 3.54 15.91 1.86
CA LEU A 65 4.99 16.15 1.84
C LEU A 65 5.36 17.48 1.16
N GLY A 66 4.55 17.98 0.23
CA GLY A 66 4.79 19.23 -0.49
C GLY A 66 4.38 20.50 0.27
N THR A 67 4.05 20.42 1.56
CA THR A 67 3.67 21.61 2.35
C THR A 67 4.87 22.46 2.75
N ILE A 68 6.06 21.86 2.89
CA ILE A 68 7.32 22.55 3.17
C ILE A 68 8.37 22.00 2.20
N GLU A 69 8.94 22.88 1.38
CA GLU A 69 10.00 22.53 0.44
C GLU A 69 11.17 23.51 0.58
N ILE A 70 12.38 22.95 0.68
CA ILE A 70 13.65 23.69 0.59
C ILE A 70 14.41 23.26 -0.66
N ASP A 71 15.18 24.18 -1.21
CA ASP A 71 16.13 23.91 -2.29
C ASP A 71 17.50 24.47 -1.88
N THR A 72 18.41 23.57 -1.54
CA THR A 72 19.77 23.87 -1.10
C THR A 72 20.80 23.18 -2.01
N PRO A 73 22.06 23.65 -2.02
CA PRO A 73 23.15 22.95 -2.72
C PRO A 73 23.47 21.55 -2.17
N ASP A 74 22.90 21.15 -1.03
CA ASP A 74 23.04 19.82 -0.46
C ASP A 74 21.78 18.96 -0.76
N PRO A 75 21.87 18.01 -1.71
CA PRO A 75 20.74 17.15 -2.05
C PRO A 75 20.26 16.27 -0.89
N ALA A 76 21.15 15.91 0.05
CA ALA A 76 20.78 15.12 1.22
C ALA A 76 19.89 15.92 2.18
N MET A 77 20.22 17.21 2.39
CA MET A 77 19.40 18.11 3.18
C MET A 77 18.00 18.28 2.55
N ASN A 78 17.94 18.47 1.23
CA ASN A 78 16.66 18.57 0.51
C ASN A 78 15.82 17.29 0.69
N ALA A 79 16.43 16.10 0.60
CA ALA A 79 15.72 14.83 0.79
C ALA A 79 15.18 14.65 2.21
N ILE A 80 15.98 14.97 3.24
CA ILE A 80 15.58 14.87 4.64
C ILE A 80 14.41 15.81 4.94
N VAL A 81 14.52 17.09 4.56
CA VAL A 81 13.53 18.11 4.92
C VAL A 81 12.25 17.99 4.10
N ASN A 82 12.34 17.70 2.79
CA ASN A 82 11.15 17.71 1.92
C ASN A 82 10.39 16.38 1.94
N ARG A 83 10.98 15.29 2.46
CA ARG A 83 10.36 13.96 2.44
C ARG A 83 10.34 13.28 3.80
N TRP A 84 11.47 13.20 4.49
CA TRP A 84 11.60 12.37 5.68
C TRP A 84 11.11 13.03 6.97
N LEU A 85 11.45 14.29 7.23
CA LEU A 85 11.00 15.00 8.44
C LEU A 85 9.47 15.15 8.50
N PRO A 86 8.77 15.55 7.41
CA PRO A 86 7.31 15.62 7.44
C PRO A 86 6.70 14.24 7.65
N TYR A 87 7.25 13.21 7.02
CA TYR A 87 6.80 11.83 7.21
C TYR A 87 6.95 11.34 8.66
N GLN A 88 8.05 11.68 9.34
CA GLN A 88 8.31 11.27 10.73
C GLN A 88 7.41 11.96 11.76
N ALA A 89 6.79 13.09 11.41
CA ALA A 89 5.91 13.83 12.30
C ALA A 89 4.45 13.32 12.32
N LEU A 90 4.14 12.29 11.51
CA LEU A 90 2.87 11.55 11.49
C LEU A 90 2.90 10.37 12.48
#